data_AF-A0A352JHT5-F1
#
_entry.id   AF-A0A352JHT5-F1
#
_cell.length_a   1.000
_cell.length_b   1.000
_cell.length_c   1.000
_cell.angle_alpha   90.00
_cell.angle_beta   90.00
_cell.angle_gamma   90.00
#
_symmetry.space_group_name_H-M   'P 1'
#
loop_
_entity.id
_entity.type
_entity.pdbx_description
1 polymer ?
#
loop_
_entity_poly.entity_id
_entity_poly.type
_entity_poly.pdbx_seq_one_letter_code
_entity_poly.pdbx_strand_id
1 'polypeptide(L)'
;EDGKFYSRQGQEKYYVATDNLQKPQYKGLLPHDLMDIIAYHRLHFDSSTETGTVFHLISCLSEFGKLGLTSIGNSPAEAKAIYAQVEQVLDQETNCV
;
A
#
# COMPACT_ATOMS: atom_id res chain seq x y z
N GLU A 1 -25.66 11.67 -7.63
CA GLU A 1 -24.31 11.07 -7.58
C GLU A 1 -24.43 9.72 -6.88
N ASP A 2 -23.83 8.67 -7.42
CA ASP A 2 -23.97 7.27 -6.96
C ASP A 2 -22.93 6.87 -5.90
N GLY A 3 -22.08 7.81 -5.46
CA GLY A 3 -21.07 7.60 -4.41
C GLY A 3 -19.90 6.72 -4.84
N LYS A 4 -19.76 6.43 -6.14
CA LYS A 4 -18.72 5.56 -6.68
C LYS A 4 -17.53 6.37 -7.20
N PHE A 5 -16.34 5.83 -7.01
CA PHE A 5 -15.13 6.40 -7.61
C PHE A 5 -14.92 5.77 -8.98
N TYR A 6 -14.67 6.62 -9.97
CA TYR A 6 -14.42 6.18 -11.33
C TYR A 6 -13.01 6.55 -11.76
N SER A 7 -12.41 5.61 -12.48
CA SER A 7 -11.15 5.75 -13.18
C SER A 7 -11.27 6.75 -14.33
N ARG A 8 -10.15 7.20 -14.91
CA ARG A 8 -10.18 8.12 -16.07
C ARG A 8 -10.86 7.52 -17.30
N GLN A 9 -10.93 6.19 -17.35
CA GLN A 9 -11.59 5.42 -18.42
C GLN A 9 -13.06 5.11 -18.10
N GLY A 10 -13.60 5.63 -16.99
CA GLY A 10 -14.98 5.41 -16.56
C GLY A 10 -15.23 4.07 -15.85
N GLN A 11 -14.17 3.36 -15.46
CA GLN A 11 -14.28 2.11 -14.71
C GLN A 11 -14.47 2.38 -13.22
N GLU A 12 -15.39 1.68 -12.56
CA GLU A 12 -15.53 1.76 -11.10
C GLU A 12 -14.25 1.24 -10.40
N LYS A 13 -13.77 1.99 -9.41
CA LYS A 13 -12.61 1.60 -8.60
C LYS A 13 -13.00 1.48 -7.14
N TYR A 14 -12.30 0.57 -6.47
CA TYR A 14 -12.45 0.30 -5.05
C TYR A 14 -11.12 0.49 -4.38
N TYR A 15 -11.14 0.88 -3.10
CA TYR A 15 -9.91 1.10 -2.36
C TYR A 15 -10.02 0.64 -0.91
N VAL A 16 -8.85 0.30 -0.35
CA VAL A 16 -8.61 0.16 1.08
C VAL A 16 -7.62 1.26 1.46
N ALA A 17 -8.05 2.20 2.28
CA ALA A 17 -7.20 3.27 2.80
C ALA A 17 -7.03 3.08 4.31
N THR A 18 -5.78 3.12 4.78
CA THR A 18 -5.45 3.14 6.20
C THR A 18 -4.28 4.08 6.40
N ASP A 19 -4.31 4.85 7.48
CA ASP A 19 -3.16 5.59 7.98
C ASP A 19 -2.43 4.81 9.08
N ASN A 20 -2.94 3.65 9.49
CA ASN A 20 -2.55 2.94 10.70
C ASN A 20 -2.13 1.48 10.45
N LEU A 21 -1.50 1.20 9.30
CA LEU A 21 -0.75 -0.05 9.16
C LEU A 21 0.48 0.07 10.06
N GLN A 22 0.38 -0.47 11.27
CA GLN A 22 1.38 -0.30 12.30
C GLN A 22 1.73 -1.64 12.95
N LYS A 23 3.02 -1.99 12.91
CA LYS A 23 3.55 -3.17 13.62
C LYS A 23 4.90 -2.84 14.26
N PRO A 24 5.20 -3.35 15.47
CA PRO A 24 6.48 -3.11 16.13
C PRO A 24 7.69 -3.51 15.28
N GLN A 25 7.58 -4.60 14.52
CA GLN A 25 8.67 -5.06 13.64
C GLN A 25 8.99 -4.11 12.48
N TYR A 26 8.11 -3.17 12.14
CA TYR A 26 8.37 -2.20 11.07
C TYR A 26 9.26 -1.03 11.53
N LYS A 27 9.50 -0.90 12.85
CA LYS A 27 10.39 0.12 13.39
C LYS A 27 11.82 -0.12 12.91
N GLY A 28 12.50 0.96 12.54
CA GLY A 28 13.85 0.93 11.97
C GLY A 28 13.89 0.77 10.45
N LEU A 29 12.77 0.42 9.79
CA LEU A 29 12.72 0.39 8.33
C LEU A 29 12.81 1.82 7.78
N LEU A 30 13.89 2.12 7.04
CA LEU A 30 14.13 3.46 6.53
C LEU A 30 13.26 3.73 5.29
N PRO A 31 12.94 5.00 5.00
CA PRO A 31 12.21 5.36 3.79
C PRO A 31 12.84 4.83 2.50
N HIS A 32 14.17 4.79 2.41
CA HIS A 32 14.87 4.25 1.24
C HIS A 32 14.65 2.74 1.09
N ASP A 33 14.78 1.97 2.17
CA ASP A 33 14.54 0.54 2.19
C ASP A 33 13.10 0.22 1.78
N LEU A 34 12.13 1.00 2.29
CA LEU A 34 10.73 0.88 1.87
C LEU A 34 10.57 1.10 0.36
N MET A 35 11.22 2.12 -0.21
CA MET A 35 11.15 2.38 -1.66
C MET A 35 11.73 1.22 -2.47
N ASP A 36 12.82 0.61 -1.99
CA ASP A 36 13.44 -0.55 -2.63
C ASP A 36 12.52 -1.78 -2.58
N ILE A 37 11.88 -2.03 -1.43
CA ILE A 37 10.86 -3.09 -1.25
C ILE A 37 9.68 -2.86 -2.22
N ILE A 38 9.16 -1.63 -2.29
CA ILE A 38 8.04 -1.26 -3.18
C ILE A 38 8.41 -1.50 -4.64
N ALA A 39 9.63 -1.15 -5.05
CA ALA A 39 10.10 -1.33 -6.41
C ALA A 39 10.31 -2.81 -6.74
N TYR A 40 10.98 -3.55 -5.85
CA TYR A 40 11.31 -4.96 -6.03
C TYR A 40 10.06 -5.84 -6.13
N HIS A 41 9.10 -5.65 -5.21
CA HIS A 41 7.86 -6.41 -5.16
C HIS A 41 6.74 -5.82 -6.04
N ARG A 42 7.01 -4.73 -6.76
CA ARG A 42 6.05 -4.02 -7.63
C ARG A 42 4.75 -3.64 -6.92
N LEU A 43 4.86 -3.11 -5.71
CA LEU A 43 3.70 -2.73 -4.87
C LEU A 43 3.12 -1.35 -5.24
N HIS A 44 3.83 -0.57 -6.05
CA HIS A 44 3.42 0.78 -6.40
C HIS A 44 2.17 0.80 -7.30
N PHE A 45 1.51 1.95 -7.30
CA PHE A 45 0.42 2.23 -8.21
C PHE A 45 0.87 2.24 -9.67
N ASP A 46 0.21 1.43 -10.50
CA ASP A 46 0.37 1.39 -11.95
C ASP A 46 -0.64 2.35 -12.60
N SER A 47 -0.14 3.35 -13.32
CA SER A 47 -0.96 4.37 -13.98
C SER A 47 -1.69 3.86 -15.23
N SER A 48 -1.26 2.73 -15.81
CA SER A 48 -1.89 2.13 -16.98
C SER A 48 -3.17 1.37 -16.62
N THR A 49 -3.14 0.61 -15.52
CA THR A 49 -4.29 -0.13 -15.00
C THR A 49 -5.09 0.68 -13.98
N GLU A 50 -4.52 1.77 -13.46
CA GLU A 50 -5.05 2.57 -12.35
C GLU A 50 -5.34 1.68 -11.12
N THR A 51 -4.40 0.80 -10.78
CA THR A 51 -4.44 -0.11 -9.62
C THR A 51 -3.10 -0.16 -8.90
N GLY A 52 -3.08 -0.67 -7.68
CA GLY A 52 -1.86 -0.79 -6.85
C GLY A 52 -1.92 0.12 -5.63
N THR A 53 -0.79 0.32 -4.97
CA THR A 53 -0.75 1.03 -3.68
C THR A 53 -0.05 2.37 -3.78
N VAL A 54 -0.69 3.39 -3.21
CA VAL A 54 -0.11 4.70 -2.95
C VAL A 54 0.27 4.76 -1.47
N PHE A 55 1.54 5.02 -1.18
CA PHE A 55 2.07 5.10 0.18
C PHE A 55 2.12 6.55 0.66
N HIS A 56 1.81 6.77 1.94
CA HIS A 56 1.83 8.08 2.60
C HIS A 56 2.35 7.93 4.04
N LEU A 57 2.70 9.06 4.67
CA LEU A 57 3.27 9.09 6.04
C LEU A 57 4.55 8.25 6.22
N ILE A 58 5.37 8.14 5.17
CA ILE A 58 6.59 7.31 5.16
C ILE A 58 7.58 7.74 6.27
N SER A 59 7.60 9.03 6.63
CA SER A 59 8.44 9.53 7.72
C SER A 59 8.12 8.92 9.09
N CYS A 60 6.90 8.43 9.32
CA CYS A 60 6.50 7.82 10.58
C CYS A 60 6.89 6.33 10.68
N LEU A 61 7.34 5.73 9.59
CA LEU A 61 7.65 4.30 9.52
C LEU A 61 8.83 3.93 10.41
N SER A 62 9.97 4.59 10.22
CA SER A 62 11.19 4.25 10.94
C SER A 62 11.06 4.42 12.46
N GLU A 63 10.38 5.45 12.94
CA GLU A 63 10.29 5.76 14.37
C GLU A 63 9.14 5.01 15.06
N PHE A 64 7.97 4.98 14.42
CA PHE A 64 6.73 4.48 15.04
C PHE A 64 6.28 3.12 14.51
N GLY A 65 6.94 2.60 13.46
CA GLY A 65 6.53 1.39 12.76
C GLY A 65 5.20 1.57 12.04
N LYS A 66 4.85 2.82 11.70
CA LYS A 66 3.52 3.21 11.20
C LYS A 66 3.63 3.69 9.75
N LEU A 67 2.81 3.12 8.89
CA LEU A 67 2.73 3.45 7.47
C LEU A 67 1.28 3.72 7.08
N GLY A 68 1.10 4.79 6.32
CA GLY A 68 -0.17 5.06 5.65
C GLY A 68 -0.13 4.57 4.21
N LEU A 69 -1.24 4.01 3.73
CA LEU A 69 -1.37 3.57 2.36
C LEU A 69 -2.81 3.56 1.86
N THR A 70 -2.96 3.65 0.54
CA THR A 70 -4.23 3.49 -0.17
C THR A 70 -4.03 2.47 -1.28
N SER A 71 -4.63 1.29 -1.13
CA SER A 71 -4.59 0.20 -2.10
C SER A 71 -5.82 0.26 -3.00
N ILE A 72 -5.64 0.37 -4.31
CA ILE A 72 -6.70 0.60 -5.30
C ILE A 72 -6.82 -0.60 -6.23
N GLY A 73 -8.04 -1.10 -6.44
CA GLY A 73 -8.35 -2.21 -7.34
C GLY A 73 -9.62 -1.98 -8.16
N ASN A 74 -9.87 -2.84 -9.15
CA ASN A 74 -11.07 -2.88 -9.98
C ASN A 74 -12.24 -3.62 -9.32
N SER A 75 -11.99 -4.26 -8.19
CA SER A 75 -13.02 -4.87 -7.34
C SER A 75 -12.69 -4.70 -5.86
N PRO A 76 -13.67 -4.81 -4.94
CA PRO A 76 -13.40 -4.79 -3.50
C PRO A 76 -12.44 -5.91 -3.06
N ALA A 77 -12.51 -7.07 -3.71
CA ALA A 77 -11.65 -8.21 -3.41
C ALA A 77 -10.20 -7.94 -3.84
N GLU A 78 -10.01 -7.34 -5.02
CA GLU A 78 -8.68 -6.97 -5.52
C GLU A 78 -8.04 -5.89 -4.65
N ALA A 79 -8.78 -4.84 -4.26
CA ALA A 79 -8.25 -3.81 -3.37
C ALA A 79 -7.78 -4.39 -2.02
N LYS A 80 -8.52 -5.37 -1.47
CA LYS A 80 -8.12 -6.11 -0.26
C LYS A 80 -6.92 -7.02 -0.50
N ALA A 81 -6.83 -7.67 -1.65
CA ALA A 81 -5.70 -8.53 -1.99
C ALA A 81 -4.40 -7.73 -2.14
N ILE A 82 -4.47 -6.56 -2.80
CA ILE A 82 -3.35 -5.62 -2.91
C ILE A 82 -2.90 -5.16 -1.52
N TYR A 83 -3.85 -4.78 -0.65
CA TYR A 83 -3.53 -4.42 0.74
C TYR A 83 -2.83 -5.56 1.49
N ALA A 84 -3.38 -6.77 1.42
CA ALA A 84 -2.83 -7.94 2.09
C ALA A 84 -1.43 -8.31 1.58
N GLN A 85 -1.19 -8.14 0.27
CA GLN A 85 0.12 -8.35 -0.33
C GLN A 85 1.16 -7.37 0.23
N VAL A 86 0.82 -6.08 0.35
CA VAL A 86 1.72 -5.08 0.96
C VAL A 86 2.06 -5.46 2.40
N GLU A 87 1.06 -5.83 3.19
CA GLU A 87 1.27 -6.24 4.58
C GLU A 87 2.14 -7.49 4.67
N GLN A 88 1.87 -8.51 3.85
CA GLN A 88 2.65 -9.74 3.82
C GLN A 88 4.12 -9.49 3.43
N VAL A 89 4.36 -8.65 2.43
CA VAL A 89 5.73 -8.32 2.00
C VAL A 89 6.47 -7.59 3.11
N LEU A 90 5.86 -6.57 3.73
CA LEU A 90 6.47 -5.86 4.84
C LEU A 90 6.77 -6.78 6.02
N ASP A 91 5.87 -7.70 6.36
CA ASP A 91 6.11 -8.72 7.39
C ASP A 91 7.30 -9.62 7.04
N GLN A 92 7.44 -10.02 5.77
CA GLN A 92 8.55 -10.88 5.33
C GLN A 92 9.90 -10.16 5.38
N GLU A 93 9.97 -8.91 4.90
CA GLU A 93 11.20 -8.12 4.87
C GLU A 93 11.66 -7.70 6.28
N THR A 94 10.73 -7.60 7.24
CA THR A 94 11.04 -7.14 8.62
C THR A 94 11.16 -8.28 9.64
N ASN A 95 10.71 -9.51 9.33
CA ASN A 95 10.91 -10.67 10.20
C ASN A 95 12.33 -11.29 10.09
N CYS A 96 13.11 -10.91 9.09
CA CYS A 96 14.46 -11.45 8.86
C CYS A 96 15.58 -10.66 9.59
N VAL A 97 15.24 -9.66 10.42
CA VAL A 97 16.20 -8.78 11.11
C VAL A 97 16.32 -9.12 12.59
#